data_AF-A0A7S4UM17-F1
#
_entry.id   AF-A0A7S4UM17-F1
#
_cell.length_a   1.000
_cell.length_b   1.000
_cell.length_c   1.000
_cell.angle_alpha   90.00
_cell.angle_beta   90.00
_cell.angle_gamma   90.00
#
_symmetry.space_group_name_H-M   'P 1'
#
loop_
_entity.id
_entity.type
_entity.pdbx_description
1 polymer ?
#
loop_
_entity_poly.entity_id
_entity_poly.type
_entity_poly.pdbx_seq_one_letter_code
_entity_poly.pdbx_strand_id
1 'polypeptide(L)'
;MNLTKLNLSTGEVRPIRRIQDCIWSCWLDNQWWPYQKHECLRIEEAHLDRLFSVLRGETPGKSVVRVGKFKVIVGPRGTFQENAETKHRRPVRRLSGVAWESREPSGWQALSDSDCFGLECQQTPDPSKSSSNVQRSDDGKHNLDPARMKKTSPATGASCDLRRLEPAA
;
A
#
# COMPACT_ATOMS: atom_id res chain seq x y z
N MET A 1 6.22 -17.22 8.36
CA MET A 1 7.37 -17.21 9.31
C MET A 1 7.05 -16.20 10.40
N ASN A 2 7.16 -16.53 11.69
CA ASN A 2 6.89 -15.57 12.79
C ASN A 2 8.16 -14.80 13.12
N LEU A 3 8.17 -13.48 12.89
CA LEU A 3 9.32 -12.64 13.22
C LEU A 3 9.26 -12.17 14.68
N THR A 4 10.41 -12.14 15.33
CA THR A 4 10.60 -11.68 16.71
C THR A 4 11.72 -10.64 16.78
N LYS A 5 11.46 -9.52 17.47
CA LYS A 5 12.41 -8.47 17.82
C LYS A 5 13.11 -8.87 19.11
N LEU A 6 14.44 -8.99 19.07
CA LEU A 6 15.26 -9.17 20.26
C LEU A 6 15.65 -7.80 20.81
N ASN A 7 15.35 -7.53 22.07
CA ASN A 7 15.84 -6.35 22.77
C ASN A 7 17.23 -6.65 23.37
N LEU A 8 18.28 -6.03 22.82
CA LEU A 8 19.68 -6.34 23.16
C LEU A 8 20.11 -5.92 24.58
N SER A 9 19.40 -5.00 25.22
CA SER A 9 19.71 -4.57 26.60
C SER A 9 19.01 -5.38 27.68
N THR A 10 17.98 -6.16 27.31
CA THR A 10 17.13 -6.90 28.26
C THR A 10 16.98 -8.38 27.92
N GLY A 11 17.45 -8.83 26.75
CA GLY A 11 17.28 -10.20 26.26
C GLY A 11 15.82 -10.55 25.90
N GLU A 12 14.89 -9.60 26.01
CA GLU A 12 13.47 -9.85 25.79
C GLU A 12 13.18 -10.08 24.30
N VAL A 13 12.60 -11.23 23.98
CA VAL A 13 12.15 -11.59 22.63
C VAL A 13 10.68 -11.18 22.49
N ARG A 14 10.41 -10.04 21.85
CA ARG A 14 9.04 -9.62 21.55
C ARG A 14 8.69 -10.05 20.14
N PRO A 15 7.53 -10.65 19.85
CA PRO A 15 7.07 -10.80 18.46
C PRO A 15 7.09 -9.43 17.78
N ILE A 16 7.70 -9.33 16.58
CA ILE A 16 7.51 -8.14 15.74
C ILE A 16 6.02 -8.17 15.41
N ARG A 17 5.26 -7.28 16.07
CA ARG A 17 3.87 -7.07 15.73
C ARG A 17 3.82 -6.65 14.26
N ARG A 18 3.39 -7.63 13.45
CA ARG A 18 2.82 -7.57 12.10
C ARG A 18 3.53 -6.72 11.05
N ILE A 19 4.14 -7.43 10.10
CA ILE A 19 4.36 -7.04 8.69
C ILE A 19 3.05 -6.53 7.98
N GLN A 20 1.88 -6.60 8.64
CA GLN A 20 0.57 -6.45 7.99
C GLN A 20 0.19 -5.01 7.58
N ASP A 21 0.96 -4.00 7.98
CA ASP A 21 0.55 -2.58 7.84
C ASP A 21 1.33 -1.82 6.75
N CYS A 22 2.03 -2.56 5.89
CA CYS A 22 2.85 -1.99 4.82
C CYS A 22 2.19 -2.20 3.46
N ILE A 23 1.80 -1.10 2.83
CA ILE A 23 1.30 -1.09 1.45
C ILE A 23 2.49 -0.81 0.54
N TRP A 24 2.69 -1.68 -0.43
CA TRP A 24 3.64 -1.44 -1.52
C TRP A 24 2.86 -0.98 -2.74
N SER A 25 3.33 0.08 -3.38
CA SER A 25 2.68 0.65 -4.57
C SER A 25 3.70 0.86 -5.69
N CYS A 26 3.26 0.72 -6.93
CA CYS A 26 4.06 0.93 -8.14
C CYS A 26 3.58 2.15 -8.93
N TRP A 27 4.50 2.84 -9.59
CA TRP A 27 4.13 3.97 -10.45
C TRP A 27 3.68 3.48 -11.83
N LEU A 28 2.43 3.75 -12.19
CA LEU A 28 1.82 3.41 -13.48
C LEU A 28 0.80 4.49 -13.84
N ASP A 29 0.80 4.90 -15.11
CA ASP A 29 -0.14 5.90 -15.67
C ASP A 29 -0.22 7.19 -14.84
N ASN A 30 0.95 7.71 -14.44
CA ASN A 30 1.13 8.91 -13.60
C ASN A 30 0.48 8.83 -12.21
N GLN A 31 0.22 7.61 -11.72
CA GLN A 31 -0.37 7.37 -10.41
C GLN A 31 0.34 6.21 -9.70
N TRP A 32 0.20 6.17 -8.37
CA TRP A 32 0.66 5.05 -7.57
C TRP A 32 -0.47 4.05 -7.38
N TRP A 33 -0.24 2.83 -7.85
CA TRP A 33 -1.16 1.71 -7.73
C TRP A 33 -0.64 0.70 -6.73
N PRO A 34 -1.39 0.38 -5.66
CA PRO A 34 -0.99 -0.61 -4.68
C PRO A 34 -0.96 -2.01 -5.29
N TYR A 35 0.00 -2.82 -4.85
CA TYR A 35 0.01 -4.25 -5.12
C TYR A 35 -1.07 -4.97 -4.33
N GLN A 36 -1.40 -6.20 -4.73
CA GLN A 36 -2.30 -7.03 -3.95
C GLN A 36 -1.68 -7.36 -2.59
N LYS A 37 -2.52 -7.58 -1.56
CA LYS A 37 -2.06 -7.85 -0.18
C LYS A 37 -0.96 -8.92 -0.11
N HIS A 38 -1.13 -10.03 -0.80
CA HIS A 38 -0.15 -11.13 -0.79
C HIS A 38 1.17 -10.77 -1.50
N GLU A 39 1.14 -9.88 -2.49
CA GLU A 39 2.31 -9.37 -3.19
C GLU A 39 3.06 -8.37 -2.29
N CYS A 40 2.34 -7.46 -1.61
CA CYS A 40 2.90 -6.57 -0.60
C CYS A 40 3.67 -7.35 0.47
N LEU A 41 3.11 -8.44 0.99
CA LEU A 41 3.78 -9.29 1.98
C LEU A 41 5.12 -9.84 1.47
N ARG A 42 5.15 -10.35 0.23
CA ARG A 42 6.37 -10.91 -0.36
C ARG A 42 7.43 -9.85 -0.64
N ILE A 43 7.00 -8.66 -1.06
CA ILE A 43 7.90 -7.52 -1.28
C ILE A 43 8.47 -7.04 0.06
N GLU A 44 7.63 -6.99 1.11
CA GLU A 44 8.05 -6.63 2.46
C GLU A 44 9.04 -7.64 3.06
N GLU A 45 8.80 -8.94 2.91
CA GLU A 45 9.76 -9.98 3.32
C GLU A 45 11.12 -9.77 2.64
N ALA A 46 11.14 -9.59 1.33
CA ALA A 46 12.37 -9.33 0.58
C ALA A 46 13.09 -8.03 0.99
N HIS A 47 12.32 -7.01 1.40
CA HIS A 47 12.85 -5.76 1.93
C HIS A 47 13.47 -5.93 3.31
N LEU A 48 12.77 -6.60 4.22
CA LEU A 48 13.25 -6.86 5.57
C LEU A 48 14.49 -7.75 5.57
N ASP A 49 14.51 -8.81 4.77
CA ASP A 49 15.69 -9.69 4.62
C ASP A 49 16.94 -8.88 4.25
N ARG A 50 16.78 -7.93 3.31
CA ARG A 50 17.87 -7.04 2.91
C ARG A 50 18.31 -6.14 4.06
N LEU A 51 17.38 -5.55 4.82
CA LEU A 51 17.71 -4.74 5.99
C LEU A 51 18.45 -5.56 7.06
N PHE A 52 18.03 -6.79 7.29
CA PHE A 52 18.69 -7.69 8.24
C PHE A 52 20.09 -8.09 7.78
N SER A 53 20.33 -8.32 6.49
CA SER A 53 21.68 -8.52 5.96
C SER A 53 22.60 -7.34 6.30
N VAL A 54 22.13 -6.10 6.13
CA VAL A 54 22.91 -4.91 6.53
C VAL A 54 23.22 -4.92 8.02
N LEU A 55 22.24 -5.25 8.86
CA LEU A 55 22.42 -5.32 10.31
C LEU A 55 23.40 -6.42 10.74
N ARG A 56 23.54 -7.50 9.96
CA ARG A 56 24.55 -8.56 10.18
C ARG A 56 25.93 -8.21 9.65
N GLY A 57 26.12 -7.03 9.04
CA GLY A 57 27.38 -6.64 8.39
C GLY A 57 27.62 -7.33 7.05
N GLU A 58 26.59 -7.94 6.46
CA GLU A 58 26.65 -8.51 5.11
C GLU A 58 26.45 -7.40 4.07
N THR A 59 27.12 -7.51 2.92
CA THR A 59 26.83 -6.63 1.77
C THR A 59 25.44 -6.98 1.22
N PRO A 60 24.44 -6.09 1.34
CA PRO A 60 23.08 -6.40 0.91
C PRO A 60 23.02 -6.55 -0.61
N GLY A 61 22.67 -7.75 -1.07
CA GLY A 61 22.35 -8.01 -2.47
C GLY A 61 21.05 -7.34 -2.90
N LYS A 62 20.67 -7.56 -4.17
CA LYS A 62 19.31 -7.30 -4.65
C LYS A 62 18.45 -8.55 -4.44
N SER A 63 17.25 -8.37 -3.92
CA SER A 63 16.22 -9.41 -3.86
C SER A 63 15.25 -9.22 -5.02
N VAL A 64 14.76 -10.31 -5.61
CA VAL A 64 13.83 -10.26 -6.74
C VAL A 64 12.55 -11.03 -6.41
N VAL A 65 11.43 -10.32 -6.40
CA VAL A 65 10.09 -10.88 -6.16
C VAL A 65 9.34 -10.91 -7.49
N ARG A 66 8.78 -12.07 -7.86
CA ARG A 66 7.92 -12.19 -9.05
C ARG A 66 6.49 -11.82 -8.71
N VAL A 67 5.92 -10.89 -9.48
CA VAL A 67 4.57 -10.32 -9.31
C VAL A 67 3.88 -10.39 -10.68
N GLY A 68 3.11 -11.45 -10.90
CA GLY A 68 2.58 -11.79 -12.23
C GLY A 68 3.69 -11.88 -13.29
N LYS A 69 3.56 -11.07 -14.37
CA LYS A 69 4.57 -10.96 -15.44
C LYS A 69 5.73 -10.01 -15.14
N PHE A 70 5.69 -9.34 -13.99
CA PHE A 70 6.69 -8.35 -13.59
C PHE A 70 7.65 -8.92 -12.54
N LYS A 71 8.81 -8.27 -12.41
CA LYS A 71 9.81 -8.56 -11.37
C LYS A 71 10.00 -7.31 -10.53
N VAL A 72 9.73 -7.39 -9.24
CA VAL A 72 10.03 -6.33 -8.28
C VAL A 72 11.44 -6.58 -7.73
N ILE A 73 12.35 -5.66 -8.01
CA ILE A 73 13.75 -5.69 -7.61
C ILE A 73 13.89 -4.79 -6.38
N VAL A 74 14.16 -5.39 -5.23
CA VAL A 74 14.43 -4.69 -3.97
C VAL A 74 15.94 -4.56 -3.82
N GLY A 75 16.47 -3.36 -4.01
CA GLY A 75 17.92 -3.12 -4.05
C GLY A 75 18.40 -2.04 -3.08
N PRO A 76 19.72 -1.86 -2.96
CA PRO A 76 20.31 -0.82 -2.13
C PRO A 76 19.94 0.60 -2.56
N ARG A 77 19.63 0.80 -3.83
CA ARG A 77 19.26 2.10 -4.44
C ARG A 77 17.74 2.33 -4.52
N GLY A 78 16.96 1.51 -3.83
CA GLY A 78 15.50 1.56 -3.86
C GLY A 78 14.87 0.31 -4.47
N THR A 79 13.55 0.35 -4.60
CA THR A 79 12.73 -0.74 -5.11
C THR A 79 12.13 -0.35 -6.47
N PHE A 80 12.20 -1.25 -7.44
CA PHE A 80 11.71 -1.00 -8.80
C PHE A 80 10.95 -2.21 -9.34
N GLN A 81 9.88 -1.97 -10.09
CA GLN A 81 9.23 -2.99 -10.91
C GLN A 81 9.84 -2.97 -12.31
N GLU A 82 10.30 -4.12 -12.78
CA GLU A 82 10.80 -4.33 -14.13
C GLU A 82 9.83 -5.24 -14.90
N ASN A 83 9.44 -4.81 -16.10
CA ASN A 83 8.75 -5.70 -17.05
C ASN A 83 9.76 -6.69 -17.64
N ALA A 84 9.48 -7.99 -17.52
CA ALA A 84 10.40 -9.04 -17.95
C ALA A 84 10.72 -8.98 -19.45
N GLU A 85 9.74 -8.58 -20.27
CA GLU A 85 9.81 -8.49 -21.73
C GLU A 85 10.47 -7.18 -22.16
N THR A 86 9.94 -6.04 -21.71
CA THR A 86 10.37 -4.73 -22.22
C THR A 86 11.56 -4.13 -21.48
N LYS A 87 11.98 -4.73 -20.35
CA LYS A 87 12.98 -4.20 -19.41
C LYS A 87 12.66 -2.81 -18.85
N HIS A 88 11.47 -2.28 -19.13
CA HIS A 88 11.04 -1.00 -18.61
C HIS A 88 10.93 -1.05 -17.08
N ARG A 89 11.52 -0.06 -16.41
CA ARG A 89 11.53 0.04 -14.95
C ARG A 89 10.61 1.14 -14.45
N ARG A 90 9.88 0.85 -13.38
CA ARG A 90 9.00 1.78 -12.70
C ARG A 90 9.37 1.82 -11.22
N PRO A 91 9.38 3.00 -10.58
CA PRO A 91 9.66 3.08 -9.16
C PRO A 91 8.55 2.38 -8.36
N VAL A 92 8.94 1.80 -7.22
CA VAL A 92 8.08 1.13 -6.26
C VAL A 92 8.33 1.75 -4.90
N ARG A 93 7.27 2.09 -4.17
CA ARG A 93 7.36 2.70 -2.84
C ARG A 93 6.69 1.84 -1.77
N ARG A 94 7.17 2.01 -0.55
CA ARG A 94 6.62 1.43 0.67
C ARG A 94 5.91 2.54 1.45
N LEU A 95 4.65 2.33 1.79
CA LEU A 95 3.87 3.21 2.65
C LEU A 95 3.53 2.46 3.94
N SER A 96 3.73 3.11 5.08
CA SER A 96 3.11 2.71 6.34
C SER A 96 1.72 3.34 6.37
N GLY A 97 0.65 2.56 6.35
CA GLY A 97 -0.66 3.19 6.40
C GLY A 97 -1.85 2.29 6.09
N VAL A 98 -2.99 2.95 6.14
CA VAL A 98 -4.31 2.40 5.90
C VAL A 98 -4.59 2.39 4.41
N ALA A 99 -5.05 1.24 3.90
CA ALA A 99 -5.49 1.09 2.52
C ALA A 99 -6.99 1.35 2.43
N TRP A 100 -7.42 1.94 1.33
CA TRP A 100 -8.83 2.01 0.98
C TRP A 100 -9.09 1.15 -0.25
N GLU A 101 -10.26 0.53 -0.29
CA GLU A 101 -10.72 -0.26 -1.43
C GLU A 101 -12.13 0.16 -1.84
N SER A 102 -12.43 0.10 -3.14
CA SER A 102 -13.78 0.19 -3.69
C SER A 102 -14.31 -1.17 -4.13
N ARG A 103 -15.62 -1.35 -4.01
CA ARG A 103 -16.34 -2.56 -4.44
C ARG A 103 -16.64 -2.48 -5.93
N GLU A 104 -15.77 -3.05 -6.76
CA GLU A 104 -15.98 -3.18 -8.19
C GLU A 104 -16.71 -4.50 -8.51
N PRO A 105 -17.27 -4.68 -9.73
CA PRO A 105 -17.96 -5.93 -10.12
C PRO A 105 -17.09 -7.18 -9.97
N SER A 106 -15.77 -7.05 -10.16
CA SER A 106 -14.79 -8.14 -10.00
C SER A 106 -14.32 -8.36 -8.57
N GLY A 107 -14.84 -7.61 -7.59
CA GLY A 107 -14.47 -7.70 -6.18
C GLY A 107 -13.94 -6.38 -5.62
N TRP A 108 -13.33 -6.45 -4.44
CA TRP A 108 -12.68 -5.29 -3.82
C TRP A 108 -11.39 -4.96 -4.56
N GLN A 109 -11.24 -3.70 -4.97
CA GLN A 109 -10.04 -3.18 -5.62
C GLN A 109 -9.50 -2.02 -4.80
N ALA A 110 -8.18 -1.99 -4.64
CA ALA A 110 -7.53 -0.91 -3.91
C ALA A 110 -7.56 0.40 -4.69
N LEU A 111 -7.76 1.50 -3.96
CA LEU A 111 -7.71 2.86 -4.49
C LEU A 111 -6.26 3.33 -4.67
N SER A 112 -6.08 4.43 -5.39
CA SER A 112 -4.76 5.08 -5.47
C SER A 112 -4.32 5.56 -4.09
N ASP A 113 -3.01 5.73 -3.91
CA ASP A 113 -2.48 6.24 -2.65
C ASP A 113 -2.96 7.68 -2.35
N SER A 114 -3.21 8.53 -3.36
CA SER A 114 -3.72 9.89 -3.11
C SER A 114 -5.19 9.89 -2.72
N ASP A 115 -5.99 9.00 -3.32
CA ASP A 115 -7.37 8.76 -2.92
C ASP A 115 -7.41 8.26 -1.47
N CYS A 116 -6.55 7.29 -1.11
CA CYS A 116 -6.42 6.81 0.27
C CYS A 116 -6.03 7.96 1.22
N PHE A 117 -5.03 8.76 0.87
CA PHE A 117 -4.56 9.88 1.70
C PHE A 117 -5.68 10.90 1.95
N GLY A 118 -6.37 11.32 0.89
CA GLY A 118 -7.44 12.30 1.02
C GLY A 118 -8.65 11.79 1.81
N LEU A 119 -8.98 10.50 1.69
CA LEU A 119 -10.00 9.84 2.51
C LEU A 119 -9.60 9.80 4.00
N GLU A 120 -8.34 9.44 4.30
CA GLU A 120 -7.84 9.45 5.69
C GLU A 120 -7.87 10.85 6.30
N CYS A 121 -7.44 11.89 5.56
CA CYS A 121 -7.44 13.27 6.06
C CYS A 121 -8.84 13.75 6.48
N GLN A 122 -9.90 13.25 5.81
CA GLN A 122 -11.28 13.61 6.10
C GLN A 122 -11.91 12.81 7.24
N GLN A 123 -11.35 11.64 7.57
CA GLN A 123 -11.82 10.83 8.69
C GLN A 123 -11.30 11.31 10.04
N THR A 124 -10.22 12.10 10.10
CA THR A 124 -9.84 12.82 11.32
C THR A 124 -10.95 13.82 11.65
N PRO A 125 -11.79 13.56 12.67
CA PRO A 125 -12.95 14.38 12.91
C PRO A 125 -12.49 15.70 13.52
N ASP A 126 -12.60 16.79 12.76
CA ASP A 126 -12.66 18.13 13.32
C ASP A 126 -14.12 18.43 13.65
N PRO A 127 -14.53 18.43 14.94
CA PRO A 127 -15.93 18.61 15.34
C PRO A 127 -16.49 19.99 14.96
N SER A 128 -15.66 20.92 14.47
CA SER A 128 -16.09 22.24 14.01
C SER A 128 -16.50 22.30 12.53
N LYS A 129 -16.28 21.24 11.73
CA LYS A 129 -16.55 21.24 10.29
C LYS A 129 -17.59 20.20 9.88
N SER A 130 -18.85 20.63 9.86
CA SER A 130 -20.01 19.90 9.30
C SER A 130 -20.12 20.10 7.78
N SER A 131 -19.05 19.89 7.02
CA SER A 131 -19.14 19.87 5.55
C SER A 131 -19.15 18.43 5.04
N SER A 132 -20.04 18.12 4.10
CA SER A 132 -19.94 16.88 3.33
C SER A 132 -18.62 16.89 2.58
N ASN A 133 -17.60 16.27 3.14
CA ASN A 133 -16.28 16.21 2.52
C ASN A 133 -16.36 15.13 1.43
N VAL A 134 -16.88 15.51 0.28
CA VAL A 134 -16.85 14.68 -0.92
C VAL A 134 -15.59 15.06 -1.68
N GLN A 135 -14.63 14.14 -1.74
CA GLN A 135 -13.40 14.31 -2.52
C GLN A 135 -13.64 13.92 -3.98
N ARG A 136 -12.98 14.60 -4.92
CA ARG A 136 -12.84 14.10 -6.29
C ARG A 136 -11.73 13.06 -6.34
N SER A 137 -11.98 11.89 -6.91
CA SER A 137 -10.93 10.88 -7.12
C SER A 137 -9.85 11.37 -8.09
N ASP A 138 -8.65 10.81 -7.98
CA ASP A 138 -7.49 11.14 -8.81
C ASP A 138 -7.74 10.98 -10.32
N ASP A 139 -8.58 10.01 -10.71
CA ASP A 139 -8.97 9.81 -12.11
C ASP A 139 -9.91 10.90 -12.65
N GLY A 140 -10.36 11.83 -11.79
CA GLY A 140 -11.27 12.92 -12.11
C GLY A 140 -12.70 12.47 -12.42
N LYS A 141 -13.03 11.19 -12.27
CA LYS A 141 -14.30 10.59 -12.73
C LYS A 141 -15.26 10.23 -11.60
N HIS A 142 -14.78 10.15 -10.36
CA HIS A 142 -15.60 9.73 -9.23
C HIS A 142 -15.54 10.73 -8.08
N ASN A 143 -16.57 10.68 -7.27
CA ASN A 143 -16.68 11.38 -6.00
C ASN A 143 -16.54 10.34 -4.89
N LEU A 144 -15.59 10.54 -3.99
CA LEU A 144 -15.32 9.68 -2.83
C LEU A 144 -15.89 10.36 -1.58
N ASP A 145 -16.79 9.66 -0.91
CA ASP A 145 -17.45 10.14 0.31
C ASP A 145 -17.09 9.18 1.47
N PRO A 146 -16.12 9.55 2.33
CA PRO A 146 -15.71 8.73 3.47
C PRO A 146 -16.76 8.69 4.58
N ALA A 147 -17.69 9.64 4.64
CA ALA A 147 -18.76 9.63 5.64
C ALA A 147 -19.84 8.62 5.27
N ARG A 148 -20.17 8.52 3.97
CA ARG A 148 -21.12 7.54 3.45
C ARG A 148 -20.48 6.21 3.08
N MET A 149 -19.15 6.15 3.07
CA MET A 149 -18.38 5.02 2.57
C MET A 149 -18.79 4.65 1.13
N LYS A 150 -18.86 5.66 0.24
CA LYS A 150 -19.31 5.49 -1.15
C LYS A 150 -18.35 6.15 -2.15
N LYS A 151 -18.15 5.49 -3.28
CA LYS A 151 -17.55 6.04 -4.50
C LYS A 151 -18.64 6.17 -5.54
N THR A 152 -18.92 7.39 -6.01
CA THR A 152 -20.04 7.68 -6.91
C THR A 152 -19.53 8.27 -8.22
N SER A 153 -19.95 7.73 -9.36
CA SER A 153 -19.75 8.37 -10.66
C SER A 153 -20.79 9.50 -10.82
N PRO A 154 -20.39 10.76 -10.93
CA PRO A 154 -21.32 11.86 -11.15
C PRO A 154 -21.91 11.85 -12.57
N ALA A 155 -21.24 11.20 -13.52
CA ALA A 155 -21.73 11.10 -14.90
C ALA A 155 -22.94 10.15 -15.02
N THR A 156 -22.96 9.07 -14.23
CA THR A 156 -23.99 8.02 -14.32
C THR A 156 -24.85 7.89 -13.07
N GLY A 157 -24.46 8.51 -11.96
CA GLY A 157 -25.07 8.30 -10.64
C GLY A 157 -24.75 6.93 -10.02
N ALA A 158 -24.03 6.05 -10.72
CA ALA A 158 -23.66 4.74 -10.21
C ALA A 158 -22.77 4.90 -8.97
N SER A 159 -23.04 4.11 -7.93
CA SER A 159 -22.24 4.13 -6.71
C SER A 159 -21.80 2.73 -6.30
N CYS A 160 -20.61 2.65 -5.73
CA CYS A 160 -20.08 1.45 -5.12
C CYS A 160 -19.59 1.73 -3.69
N ASP A 161 -19.50 0.67 -2.90
CA ASP A 161 -19.04 0.75 -1.52
C ASP A 161 -17.55 1.04 -1.45
N LEU A 162 -17.16 1.87 -0.49
CA LEU A 162 -15.78 2.02 -0.05
C LEU A 162 -15.60 1.23 1.25
N ARG A 163 -14.40 0.72 1.47
CA ARG A 163 -13.98 0.25 2.79
C ARG A 163 -12.59 0.74 3.12
N ARG A 164 -12.43 1.09 4.38
CA ARG A 164 -11.14 1.31 5.02
C ARG A 164 -10.63 -0.06 5.49
N LEU A 165 -9.42 -0.42 5.11
CA LEU A 165 -8.74 -1.59 5.63
C LEU A 165 -8.04 -1.19 6.93
N GLU A 166 -8.75 -1.35 8.05
CA GLU A 166 -8.13 -1.20 9.37
C GLU A 166 -6.92 -2.15 9.49
N PRO A 167 -5.84 -1.71 10.16
CA PRO A 167 -4.85 -2.63 10.69
C PRO A 167 -5.62 -3.66 11.53
N ALA A 168 -5.58 -4.94 11.14
CA ALA A 168 -6.15 -5.97 11.98
C ALA A 168 -5.45 -5.88 13.35
N ALA A 169 -6.22 -5.92 14.45
CA ALA A 169 -5.69 -5.93 15.81
C ALA A 169 -4.87 -7.19 16.11
#